data_AF-A0ABD0UCP1-F1
#
_entry.id   AF-A0ABD0UCP1-F1
#
_cell.length_a   1.000
_cell.length_b   1.000
_cell.length_c   1.000
_cell.angle_alpha   90.00
_cell.angle_beta   90.00
_cell.angle_gamma   90.00
#
_symmetry.space_group_name_H-M   'P 1'
#
loop_
_entity.id
_entity.type
_entity.pdbx_description
1 polymer ?
#
loop_
_entity_poly.entity_id
_entity_poly.type
_entity_poly.pdbx_seq_one_letter_code
_entity_poly.pdbx_strand_id
1 'polypeptide(L)'
;MERRLSICVSLLSLLSFHLLPSYARLDPVLRLPSEISGRRLEAGGDDSVGTRWAILIAGSSGFGNYRHQADICHAYQIMKNGGLKDENIIVFMYDDIAYDEENPRQGIIINRPDGGDVYAGVPKDYVGDDVTVKNFFAVILGDKKSVSGGSGKVVDSGPDDHIFIFYSDHGGPGVLGMPTYPYLYADDFISVLKKKHASNSYKKMVIYLEACESGSIFEGLLPEDISIYATTASNAVESSWGTYCPGESPSPPSEYWTCLGDLYSISWMEDSDIHNLRTETLRQQYKIVKTRTSVDDTYNQGSHVMQYGELGINDENVFMYIGSNPTNENSTFIEDNSLSFTQSAVNQRDADLIYYWHKFRNSPEGSSKKLVAQKELLDIMTHRMHIDTSINLIGKLLFGSEKGIEVLSAVRPTGQPLVDDWACLKSMVRIFEMHCGSLSQYGMKHMRSIANICNAGISEETMAKVSAEVCDQIPSTPWSSLHRGFSA
;
A
#
# COMPACT_ATOMS: atom_id res chain seq x y z
N MET A 1 -38.35 11.37 92.07
CA MET A 1 -39.79 11.12 91.84
C MET A 1 -39.88 10.33 90.55
N GLU A 2 -39.93 9.00 90.67
CA GLU A 2 -41.18 8.22 90.58
C GLU A 2 -41.71 8.23 89.14
N ARG A 3 -41.95 7.11 88.42
CA ARG A 3 -42.08 5.69 88.76
C ARG A 3 -42.21 4.90 87.43
N ARG A 4 -41.57 3.70 87.39
CA ARG A 4 -42.13 2.37 87.02
C ARG A 4 -42.49 2.09 85.54
N LEU A 5 -41.76 1.17 84.88
CA LEU A 5 -41.99 -0.31 84.75
C LEU A 5 -42.96 -0.62 83.57
N SER A 6 -42.85 -1.67 82.74
CA SER A 6 -41.92 -2.79 82.56
C SER A 6 -42.45 -3.70 81.43
N ILE A 7 -41.58 -4.53 80.82
CA ILE A 7 -41.80 -5.96 80.40
C ILE A 7 -42.72 -6.20 79.18
N CYS A 8 -42.50 -7.12 78.20
CA CYS A 8 -41.47 -8.10 77.82
C CYS A 8 -41.89 -8.75 76.46
N VAL A 9 -40.90 -9.25 75.67
CA VAL A 9 -40.81 -10.57 74.94
C VAL A 9 -41.97 -10.88 73.93
N SER A 10 -41.83 -11.32 72.66
CA SER A 10 -41.01 -12.37 72.02
C SER A 10 -41.28 -12.43 70.49
N LEU A 11 -40.27 -12.89 69.74
CA LEU A 11 -40.26 -13.74 68.53
C LEU A 11 -41.46 -13.90 67.56
N LEU A 12 -41.16 -13.62 66.28
CA LEU A 12 -41.32 -14.45 65.06
C LEU A 12 -42.57 -15.34 64.87
N SER A 13 -43.35 -15.06 63.81
CA SER A 13 -43.65 -16.06 62.76
C SER A 13 -44.48 -15.49 61.58
N LEU A 14 -44.10 -15.99 60.40
CA LEU A 14 -44.69 -15.91 59.06
C LEU A 14 -46.21 -15.74 58.94
N LEU A 15 -46.65 -14.96 57.92
CA LEU A 15 -47.59 -15.37 56.85
C LEU A 15 -48.04 -14.15 56.04
N SER A 16 -47.45 -13.94 54.87
CA SER A 16 -47.91 -12.99 53.85
C SER A 16 -48.95 -13.65 52.94
N PHE A 17 -50.20 -13.17 53.01
CA PHE A 17 -51.28 -13.50 52.08
C PHE A 17 -51.32 -12.48 50.92
N HIS A 18 -51.02 -12.96 49.71
CA HIS A 18 -51.78 -12.83 48.45
C HIS A 18 -52.99 -11.84 48.42
N LEU A 19 -53.25 -11.04 47.37
CA LEU A 19 -53.72 -11.40 46.00
C LEU A 19 -54.08 -10.10 45.22
N LEU A 20 -53.62 -9.81 43.98
CA LEU A 20 -54.26 -10.06 42.65
C LEU A 20 -53.56 -9.14 41.58
N PRO A 21 -53.73 -9.32 40.25
CA PRO A 21 -53.88 -10.53 39.45
C PRO A 21 -52.95 -10.57 38.20
N SER A 22 -52.45 -11.77 37.89
CA SER A 22 -51.84 -12.13 36.61
C SER A 22 -52.93 -12.46 35.60
N TYR A 23 -52.97 -11.76 34.46
CA TYR A 23 -53.72 -12.23 33.28
C TYR A 23 -52.77 -13.00 32.36
N ALA A 24 -52.90 -14.33 32.38
CA ALA A 24 -52.45 -15.22 31.33
C ALA A 24 -53.68 -15.75 30.58
N ARG A 25 -53.67 -15.63 29.25
CA ARG A 25 -54.47 -16.48 28.36
C ARG A 25 -53.51 -17.15 27.37
N LEU A 26 -53.42 -18.47 27.48
CA LEU A 26 -53.17 -19.38 26.35
C LEU A 26 -54.38 -19.24 25.39
N ASP A 27 -54.29 -19.42 24.07
CA ASP A 27 -54.04 -20.72 23.41
C ASP A 27 -53.91 -20.54 21.85
N PRO A 28 -53.76 -21.62 21.04
CA PRO A 28 -52.65 -21.82 20.10
C PRO A 28 -53.03 -21.61 18.63
N VAL A 29 -52.03 -21.34 17.78
CA VAL A 29 -52.20 -21.49 16.32
C VAL A 29 -50.97 -22.15 15.72
N LEU A 30 -51.16 -23.39 15.26
CA LEU A 30 -50.33 -24.08 14.28
C LEU A 30 -50.04 -23.16 13.10
N ARG A 31 -48.76 -22.91 12.79
CA ARG A 31 -48.34 -22.15 11.61
C ARG A 31 -47.84 -23.08 10.50
N LEU A 32 -48.10 -22.67 9.26
CA LEU A 32 -47.76 -23.39 8.02
C LEU A 32 -46.23 -23.47 7.79
N PRO A 33 -45.71 -24.51 7.12
CA PRO A 33 -44.28 -24.66 6.82
C PRO A 33 -43.63 -23.56 5.95
N SER A 34 -44.39 -22.56 5.50
CA SER A 34 -43.89 -21.43 4.70
C SER A 34 -43.48 -20.20 5.52
N GLU A 35 -43.57 -20.23 6.87
CA GLU A 35 -43.11 -19.13 7.75
C GLU A 35 -41.79 -19.42 8.48
N ILE A 36 -41.04 -20.47 8.09
CA ILE A 36 -39.77 -20.88 8.74
C ILE A 36 -38.51 -20.30 8.05
N SER A 37 -38.65 -19.44 7.04
CA SER A 37 -37.49 -18.76 6.44
C SER A 37 -37.37 -17.33 6.94
N GLY A 38 -36.89 -17.16 8.17
CA GLY A 38 -36.55 -15.85 8.71
C GLY A 38 -36.12 -15.91 10.17
N ARG A 39 -34.94 -15.37 10.46
CA ARG A 39 -34.25 -15.30 11.76
C ARG A 39 -33.55 -16.57 12.21
N ARG A 40 -32.36 -16.77 11.65
CA ARG A 40 -31.22 -17.24 12.44
C ARG A 40 -30.84 -16.08 13.38
N LEU A 41 -30.82 -16.35 14.68
CA LEU A 41 -30.34 -15.43 15.69
C LEU A 41 -28.83 -15.21 15.49
N GLU A 42 -28.45 -14.10 14.87
CA GLU A 42 -27.10 -13.56 15.01
C GLU A 42 -27.05 -12.71 16.28
N ALA A 43 -26.02 -12.95 17.09
CA ALA A 43 -25.76 -12.21 18.31
C ALA A 43 -25.47 -10.74 17.94
N GLY A 44 -26.19 -9.84 18.61
CA GLY A 44 -26.24 -8.42 18.27
C GLY A 44 -24.95 -7.65 18.54
N GLY A 45 -24.67 -6.78 17.58
CA GLY A 45 -23.74 -5.66 17.58
C GLY A 45 -23.90 -4.90 16.25
N ASP A 46 -25.14 -4.50 15.93
CA ASP A 46 -25.52 -3.79 14.71
C ASP A 46 -25.69 -2.30 15.01
N ASP A 47 -24.85 -1.49 14.38
CA ASP A 47 -25.21 -0.15 13.87
C ASP A 47 -24.59 -0.01 12.46
N SER A 48 -25.09 -0.81 11.51
CA SER A 48 -25.12 -0.61 10.05
C SER A 48 -23.82 -0.22 9.31
N VAL A 49 -22.72 -0.91 9.56
CA VAL A 49 -21.54 -0.82 8.67
C VAL A 49 -21.75 -1.82 7.52
N GLY A 50 -21.76 -1.34 6.27
CA GLY A 50 -21.76 -2.23 5.10
C GLY A 50 -20.51 -3.11 5.06
N THR A 51 -20.39 -3.94 4.03
CA THR A 51 -19.25 -4.87 3.91
C THR A 51 -17.95 -4.09 3.78
N ARG A 52 -16.90 -4.55 4.46
CA ARG A 52 -15.53 -4.04 4.32
C ARG A 52 -14.80 -4.85 3.26
N TRP A 53 -14.30 -4.15 2.25
CA TRP A 53 -13.51 -4.70 1.17
C TRP A 53 -12.08 -4.19 1.25
N ALA A 54 -11.13 -5.02 0.85
CA ALA A 54 -9.74 -4.62 0.75
C ALA A 54 -9.11 -5.06 -0.56
N ILE A 55 -8.28 -4.20 -1.14
CA ILE A 55 -7.40 -4.50 -2.27
C ILE A 55 -5.97 -4.25 -1.81
N LEU A 56 -5.15 -5.29 -1.82
CA LEU A 56 -3.76 -5.25 -1.39
C LEU A 56 -2.86 -5.54 -2.60
N ILE A 57 -1.90 -4.67 -2.91
CA ILE A 57 -1.06 -4.82 -4.11
C ILE A 57 0.42 -4.51 -3.87
N ALA A 58 1.26 -5.50 -4.17
CA ALA A 58 2.70 -5.33 -4.28
C ALA A 58 3.07 -5.12 -5.75
N GLY A 59 3.62 -3.95 -6.08
CA GLY A 59 3.95 -3.56 -7.46
C GLY A 59 5.29 -4.10 -7.98
N SER A 60 6.07 -4.81 -7.17
CA SER A 60 7.37 -5.39 -7.56
C SER A 60 7.41 -6.92 -7.52
N SER A 61 8.41 -7.45 -8.22
CA SER A 61 8.90 -8.82 -8.13
C SER A 61 10.39 -8.86 -7.72
N GLY A 62 10.90 -10.04 -7.41
CA GLY A 62 12.29 -10.35 -7.15
C GLY A 62 12.68 -10.20 -5.68
N PHE A 63 13.62 -11.03 -5.22
CA PHE A 63 13.98 -11.12 -3.80
C PHE A 63 14.57 -9.83 -3.21
N GLY A 64 15.19 -8.96 -4.02
CA GLY A 64 15.60 -7.61 -3.58
C GLY A 64 14.42 -6.74 -3.13
N ASN A 65 13.22 -7.02 -3.65
CA ASN A 65 11.96 -6.34 -3.33
C ASN A 65 11.09 -7.09 -2.31
N TYR A 66 11.71 -7.95 -1.48
CA TYR A 66 11.05 -8.70 -0.41
C TYR A 66 10.03 -7.87 0.40
N ARG A 67 10.46 -6.68 0.83
CA ARG A 67 9.71 -5.71 1.63
C ARG A 67 8.28 -5.43 1.14
N HIS A 68 8.07 -5.26 -0.16
CA HIS A 68 6.75 -4.89 -0.69
C HIS A 68 5.74 -6.03 -0.59
N GLN A 69 6.16 -7.27 -0.86
CA GLN A 69 5.27 -8.44 -0.69
C GLN A 69 5.09 -8.79 0.81
N ALA A 70 6.11 -8.56 1.64
CA ALA A 70 6.01 -8.69 3.09
C ALA A 70 5.00 -7.69 3.68
N ASP A 71 4.99 -6.45 3.20
CA ASP A 71 4.02 -5.44 3.61
C ASP A 71 2.58 -5.87 3.28
N ILE A 72 2.35 -6.36 2.05
CA ILE A 72 1.04 -6.84 1.63
C ILE A 72 0.59 -8.06 2.44
N CYS A 73 1.50 -8.99 2.72
CA CYS A 73 1.22 -10.14 3.57
C CYS A 73 0.84 -9.70 4.99
N HIS A 74 1.55 -8.74 5.57
CA HIS A 74 1.27 -8.21 6.90
C HIS A 74 -0.07 -7.47 6.95
N ALA A 75 -0.36 -6.62 5.97
CA ALA A 75 -1.65 -5.93 5.83
C ALA A 75 -2.82 -6.93 5.74
N TYR A 76 -2.65 -8.05 5.03
CA TYR A 76 -3.63 -9.13 5.00
C TYR A 76 -3.87 -9.72 6.40
N GLN A 77 -2.81 -10.00 7.17
CA GLN A 77 -2.96 -10.56 8.53
C GLN A 77 -3.72 -9.59 9.44
N ILE A 78 -3.45 -8.29 9.37
CA ILE A 78 -4.17 -7.26 10.14
C ILE A 78 -5.66 -7.32 9.83
N MET A 79 -6.03 -7.33 8.55
CA MET A 79 -7.43 -7.36 8.12
C MET A 79 -8.13 -8.67 8.48
N LYS A 80 -7.43 -9.80 8.32
CA LYS A 80 -7.93 -11.12 8.68
C LYS A 80 -8.22 -11.19 10.18
N ASN A 81 -7.28 -10.74 11.01
CA ASN A 81 -7.43 -10.68 12.46
C ASN A 81 -8.47 -9.63 12.89
N GLY A 82 -8.65 -8.57 12.09
CA GLY A 82 -9.69 -7.55 12.25
C GLY A 82 -11.11 -8.02 11.91
N GLY A 83 -11.26 -9.24 11.36
CA GLY A 83 -12.54 -9.87 11.05
C GLY A 83 -13.01 -9.70 9.61
N LEU A 84 -12.18 -9.19 8.70
CA LEU A 84 -12.49 -9.22 7.26
C LEU A 84 -12.40 -10.67 6.76
N LYS A 85 -13.28 -11.01 5.81
CA LYS A 85 -13.33 -12.34 5.21
C LYS A 85 -12.46 -12.38 3.96
N ASP A 86 -11.89 -13.55 3.65
CA ASP A 86 -11.01 -13.72 2.49
C ASP A 86 -11.73 -13.44 1.16
N GLU A 87 -13.04 -13.68 1.11
CA GLU A 87 -13.89 -13.34 -0.05
C GLU A 87 -13.96 -11.83 -0.32
N ASN A 88 -13.61 -11.00 0.66
CA ASN A 88 -13.61 -9.53 0.57
C ASN A 88 -12.21 -8.90 0.58
N ILE A 89 -11.14 -9.69 0.70
CA ILE A 89 -9.75 -9.23 0.58
C ILE A 89 -9.18 -9.78 -0.73
N ILE A 90 -8.82 -8.88 -1.64
CA ILE A 90 -8.22 -9.22 -2.94
C ILE A 90 -6.73 -8.93 -2.87
N VAL A 91 -5.90 -9.94 -3.13
CA VAL A 91 -4.42 -9.82 -3.05
C VAL A 91 -3.75 -9.93 -4.41
N PHE A 92 -2.94 -8.92 -4.73
CA PHE A 92 -2.00 -8.88 -5.84
C PHE A 92 -0.58 -8.93 -5.27
N MET A 93 0.14 -10.00 -5.57
CA MET A 93 1.57 -10.10 -5.26
C MET A 93 2.21 -11.06 -6.24
N TYR A 94 3.44 -10.81 -6.67
CA TYR A 94 4.05 -11.64 -7.70
C TYR A 94 4.28 -13.10 -7.23
N ASP A 95 4.36 -13.32 -5.91
CA ASP A 95 4.46 -14.63 -5.24
C ASP A 95 5.80 -15.36 -5.48
N ASP A 96 6.87 -14.60 -5.62
CA ASP A 96 8.25 -15.07 -5.87
C ASP A 96 9.19 -14.85 -4.68
N ILE A 97 8.66 -14.73 -3.46
CA ILE A 97 9.46 -14.49 -2.24
C ILE A 97 9.50 -15.72 -1.32
N ALA A 98 8.35 -16.30 -1.01
CA ALA A 98 8.26 -17.35 0.02
C ALA A 98 9.10 -18.59 -0.32
N TYR A 99 9.19 -18.96 -1.60
CA TYR A 99 9.93 -20.12 -2.10
C TYR A 99 11.10 -19.75 -3.01
N ASP A 100 11.57 -18.50 -2.95
CA ASP A 100 12.79 -18.08 -3.65
C ASP A 100 14.00 -18.85 -3.09
N GLU A 101 14.97 -19.20 -3.95
CA GLU A 101 16.18 -19.92 -3.53
C GLU A 101 17.03 -19.12 -2.52
N GLU A 102 16.92 -17.79 -2.54
CA GLU A 102 17.61 -16.88 -1.63
C GLU A 102 16.84 -16.70 -0.31
N ASN A 103 15.59 -17.19 -0.20
CA ASN A 103 14.84 -17.14 1.05
C ASN A 103 15.40 -18.13 2.08
N PRO A 104 15.98 -17.67 3.19
CA PRO A 104 16.55 -18.56 4.20
C PRO A 104 15.48 -19.37 4.96
N ARG A 105 14.20 -18.97 4.89
CA ARG A 105 13.07 -19.60 5.55
C ARG A 105 11.98 -19.93 4.52
N GLN A 106 12.17 -21.05 3.83
CA GLN A 106 11.25 -21.51 2.79
C GLN A 106 9.79 -21.59 3.27
N GLY A 107 8.89 -21.00 2.50
CA GLY A 107 7.46 -20.89 2.80
C GLY A 107 7.09 -19.83 3.84
N ILE A 108 8.05 -19.03 4.32
CA ILE A 108 7.84 -18.01 5.36
C ILE A 108 8.22 -16.63 4.81
N ILE A 109 7.40 -15.62 5.13
CA ILE A 109 7.73 -14.20 4.95
C ILE A 109 7.55 -13.48 6.29
N ILE A 110 8.51 -12.64 6.70
CA ILE A 110 8.45 -11.84 7.93
C ILE A 110 8.51 -10.35 7.57
N ASN A 111 7.73 -9.49 8.23
CA ASN A 111 7.72 -8.05 7.94
C ASN A 111 8.34 -7.20 9.06
N ARG A 112 8.91 -7.84 10.09
CA ARG A 112 9.74 -7.20 11.13
C ARG A 112 10.78 -8.20 11.67
N PRO A 113 11.90 -7.74 12.27
CA PRO A 113 13.01 -8.62 12.64
C PRO A 113 12.67 -9.78 13.58
N ASP A 114 11.77 -9.54 14.53
CA ASP A 114 11.28 -10.50 15.53
C ASP A 114 9.85 -11.01 15.24
N GLY A 115 9.34 -10.72 14.04
CA GLY A 115 7.99 -11.05 13.61
C GLY A 115 7.80 -12.53 13.27
N GLY A 116 6.55 -12.98 13.36
CA GLY A 116 6.12 -14.28 12.85
C GLY A 116 5.92 -14.28 11.33
N ASP A 117 5.55 -15.45 10.80
CA ASP A 117 5.19 -15.60 9.39
C ASP A 117 3.90 -14.83 9.07
N VAL A 118 3.97 -13.94 8.08
CA VAL A 118 2.84 -13.19 7.54
C VAL A 118 2.32 -13.76 6.23
N TYR A 119 3.01 -14.72 5.60
CA TYR A 119 2.62 -15.33 4.32
C TYR A 119 1.52 -16.38 4.45
N ALA A 120 1.50 -17.10 5.57
CA ALA A 120 0.53 -18.16 5.81
C ALA A 120 -0.92 -17.70 5.61
N GLY A 121 -1.63 -18.41 4.74
CA GLY A 121 -3.06 -18.17 4.49
C GLY A 121 -3.37 -16.96 3.59
N VAL A 122 -2.39 -16.20 3.11
CA VAL A 122 -2.61 -15.09 2.17
C VAL A 122 -3.15 -15.65 0.83
N PRO A 123 -4.35 -15.23 0.37
CA PRO A 123 -4.93 -15.66 -0.90
C PRO A 123 -4.02 -15.34 -2.08
N LYS A 124 -3.97 -16.24 -3.07
CA LYS A 124 -3.24 -16.04 -4.34
C LYS A 124 -4.22 -15.60 -5.41
N ASP A 125 -4.84 -14.42 -5.25
CA ASP A 125 -5.88 -13.98 -6.18
C ASP A 125 -5.28 -13.60 -7.54
N TYR A 126 -4.21 -12.80 -7.55
CA TYR A 126 -3.48 -12.42 -8.74
C TYR A 126 -1.99 -12.52 -8.45
N VAL A 127 -1.31 -13.45 -9.13
CA VAL A 127 0.12 -13.74 -8.91
C VAL A 127 0.88 -13.82 -10.23
N GLY A 128 2.21 -13.68 -10.17
CA GLY A 128 3.06 -13.65 -11.36
C GLY A 128 2.58 -12.65 -12.40
N ASP A 129 2.46 -13.11 -13.64
CA ASP A 129 2.04 -12.30 -14.79
C ASP A 129 0.56 -11.85 -14.75
N ASP A 130 -0.24 -12.31 -13.78
CA ASP A 130 -1.61 -11.84 -13.57
C ASP A 130 -1.66 -10.52 -12.77
N VAL A 131 -0.54 -10.09 -12.18
CA VAL A 131 -0.41 -8.79 -11.50
C VAL A 131 -0.23 -7.69 -12.55
N THR A 132 -1.34 -7.32 -13.19
CA THR A 132 -1.40 -6.35 -14.29
C THR A 132 -2.29 -5.15 -13.94
N VAL A 133 -2.02 -4.00 -14.56
CA VAL A 133 -2.85 -2.78 -14.44
C VAL A 133 -4.30 -3.08 -14.84
N LYS A 134 -4.48 -3.87 -15.90
CA LYS A 134 -5.80 -4.26 -16.40
C LYS A 134 -6.59 -5.03 -15.33
N ASN A 135 -5.99 -6.05 -14.70
CA ASN A 135 -6.66 -6.81 -13.65
C ASN A 135 -6.92 -5.95 -12.41
N PHE A 136 -5.96 -5.13 -12.01
CA PHE A 136 -6.14 -4.20 -10.88
C PHE A 136 -7.33 -3.26 -11.09
N PHE A 137 -7.45 -2.66 -12.27
CA PHE A 137 -8.59 -1.80 -12.61
C PHE A 137 -9.91 -2.57 -12.70
N ALA A 138 -9.92 -3.77 -13.28
CA ALA A 138 -11.10 -4.63 -13.31
C ALA A 138 -11.57 -4.99 -11.89
N VAL A 139 -10.64 -5.27 -10.98
CA VAL A 139 -10.93 -5.56 -9.57
C VAL A 139 -11.57 -4.37 -8.88
N ILE A 140 -10.99 -3.16 -8.98
CA ILE A 140 -11.54 -1.94 -8.37
C ILE A 140 -12.98 -1.73 -8.85
N LEU A 141 -13.20 -1.88 -10.15
CA LEU A 141 -14.51 -1.66 -10.79
C LEU A 141 -15.54 -2.77 -10.54
N GLY A 142 -15.15 -3.89 -9.91
CA GLY A 142 -16.03 -5.05 -9.76
C GLY A 142 -16.33 -5.78 -11.08
N ASP A 143 -15.51 -5.58 -12.11
CA ASP A 143 -15.75 -6.09 -13.46
C ASP A 143 -15.10 -7.48 -13.69
N LYS A 144 -15.80 -8.52 -13.23
CA LYS A 144 -15.39 -9.92 -13.40
C LYS A 144 -15.11 -10.33 -14.85
N LYS A 145 -15.74 -9.65 -15.84
CA LYS A 145 -15.58 -10.01 -17.26
C LYS A 145 -14.30 -9.46 -17.87
N SER A 146 -13.75 -8.40 -17.30
CA SER A 146 -12.51 -7.76 -17.78
C SER A 146 -11.26 -8.36 -17.16
N VAL A 147 -11.40 -9.16 -16.10
CA VAL A 147 -10.31 -9.93 -15.49
C VAL A 147 -9.80 -11.00 -16.46
N SER A 148 -8.48 -11.18 -16.49
CA SER A 148 -7.79 -12.23 -17.24
C SER A 148 -6.81 -12.95 -16.30
N GLY A 149 -6.93 -14.27 -16.19
CA GLY A 149 -6.14 -15.03 -15.21
C GLY A 149 -6.61 -14.81 -13.77
N GLY A 150 -5.79 -15.23 -12.81
CA GLY A 150 -6.08 -15.13 -11.38
C GLY A 150 -7.31 -15.92 -10.91
N SER A 151 -7.77 -15.62 -9.70
CA SER A 151 -8.93 -16.24 -9.06
C SER A 151 -10.27 -15.72 -9.58
N GLY A 152 -10.28 -14.58 -10.29
CA GLY A 152 -11.49 -13.88 -10.72
C GLY A 152 -12.19 -13.09 -9.60
N LYS A 153 -11.61 -13.03 -8.39
CA LYS A 153 -12.13 -12.23 -7.28
C LYS A 153 -12.03 -10.74 -7.60
N VAL A 154 -13.09 -9.99 -7.37
CA VAL A 154 -13.17 -8.53 -7.60
C VAL A 154 -13.95 -7.86 -6.47
N VAL A 155 -13.90 -6.53 -6.39
CA VAL A 155 -14.69 -5.75 -5.41
C VAL A 155 -16.11 -5.54 -5.91
N ASP A 156 -16.96 -6.54 -5.65
CA ASP A 156 -18.39 -6.56 -5.96
C ASP A 156 -19.19 -5.87 -4.83
N SER A 157 -18.84 -4.61 -4.57
CA SER A 157 -19.30 -3.82 -3.42
C SER A 157 -20.59 -3.05 -3.68
N GLY A 158 -21.40 -2.87 -2.63
CA GLY A 158 -22.63 -2.07 -2.62
C GLY A 158 -22.42 -0.62 -2.16
N PRO A 159 -23.47 0.22 -2.19
CA PRO A 159 -23.39 1.65 -1.83
C PRO A 159 -23.08 1.91 -0.35
N ASP A 160 -23.32 0.95 0.55
CA ASP A 160 -23.07 1.09 1.99
C ASP A 160 -21.70 0.54 2.43
N ASP A 161 -20.96 -0.07 1.49
CA ASP A 161 -19.70 -0.77 1.73
C ASP A 161 -18.52 0.19 1.84
N HIS A 162 -17.49 -0.20 2.59
CA HIS A 162 -16.23 0.54 2.71
C HIS A 162 -15.13 -0.20 1.96
N ILE A 163 -14.29 0.53 1.24
CA ILE A 163 -13.17 -0.05 0.48
C ILE A 163 -11.87 0.51 1.04
N PHE A 164 -10.92 -0.38 1.32
CA PHE A 164 -9.54 -0.03 1.62
C PHE A 164 -8.62 -0.51 0.50
N ILE A 165 -7.76 0.38 -0.01
CA ILE A 165 -6.74 0.03 -1.01
C ILE A 165 -5.39 0.30 -0.38
N PHE A 166 -4.50 -0.69 -0.36
CA PHE A 166 -3.11 -0.51 0.02
C PHE A 166 -2.18 -1.00 -1.08
N TYR A 167 -1.30 -0.10 -1.50
CA TYR A 167 -0.26 -0.36 -2.48
C TYR A 167 1.10 -0.16 -1.82
N SER A 168 2.03 -1.10 -2.03
CA SER A 168 3.44 -1.00 -1.64
C SER A 168 4.35 -1.40 -2.79
N ASP A 169 5.21 -0.48 -3.25
CA ASP A 169 6.25 -0.71 -4.26
C ASP A 169 7.21 0.49 -4.42
N HIS A 170 8.07 0.40 -5.43
CA HIS A 170 8.63 1.53 -6.18
C HIS A 170 7.58 2.46 -6.81
N GLY A 171 8.02 3.71 -7.01
CA GLY A 171 7.29 4.72 -7.75
C GLY A 171 8.21 5.74 -8.40
N GLY A 172 7.60 6.63 -9.16
CA GLY A 172 8.20 7.84 -9.66
C GLY A 172 7.14 8.92 -9.82
N PRO A 173 7.51 10.14 -10.24
CA PRO A 173 6.55 11.20 -10.46
C PRO A 173 5.43 10.75 -11.42
N GLY A 174 4.19 10.65 -10.93
CA GLY A 174 2.99 10.32 -11.71
C GLY A 174 2.85 8.84 -12.13
N VAL A 175 3.70 7.95 -11.62
CA VAL A 175 3.73 6.53 -12.01
C VAL A 175 4.01 5.62 -10.82
N LEU A 176 3.30 4.49 -10.78
CA LEU A 176 3.47 3.41 -9.82
C LEU A 176 3.94 2.15 -10.54
N GLY A 177 4.93 1.47 -9.97
CA GLY A 177 5.45 0.23 -10.53
C GLY A 177 4.42 -0.90 -10.60
N MET A 178 4.69 -1.84 -11.49
CA MET A 178 3.96 -3.10 -11.62
C MET A 178 5.00 -4.17 -11.99
N PRO A 179 4.87 -5.42 -11.53
CA PRO A 179 5.84 -6.45 -11.88
C PRO A 179 5.72 -6.88 -13.35
N THR A 180 4.60 -6.51 -13.98
CA THR A 180 4.33 -6.62 -15.41
C THR A 180 4.22 -5.24 -16.05
N TYR A 181 4.48 -5.16 -17.35
CA TYR A 181 4.29 -3.93 -18.11
C TYR A 181 2.90 -3.85 -18.77
N PRO A 182 2.34 -2.63 -18.95
CA PRO A 182 2.92 -1.33 -18.56
C PRO A 182 2.76 -1.03 -17.07
N TYR A 183 3.42 0.03 -16.59
CA TYR A 183 3.24 0.56 -15.24
C TYR A 183 1.90 1.28 -15.08
N LEU A 184 1.54 1.56 -13.82
CA LEU A 184 0.30 2.22 -13.43
C LEU A 184 0.48 3.75 -13.43
N TYR A 185 -0.16 4.45 -14.37
CA TYR A 185 -0.11 5.93 -14.42
C TYR A 185 -1.24 6.57 -13.62
N ALA A 186 -0.94 7.73 -13.03
CA ALA A 186 -1.87 8.43 -12.15
C ALA A 186 -3.18 8.82 -12.83
N ASP A 187 -3.16 9.30 -14.07
CA ASP A 187 -4.37 9.68 -14.81
C ASP A 187 -5.35 8.51 -14.98
N ASP A 188 -4.84 7.34 -15.33
CA ASP A 188 -5.64 6.12 -15.48
C ASP A 188 -6.21 5.67 -14.13
N PHE A 189 -5.40 5.68 -13.08
CA PHE A 189 -5.84 5.30 -11.74
C PHE A 189 -6.97 6.22 -11.25
N ILE A 190 -6.79 7.53 -11.34
CA ILE A 190 -7.79 8.51 -10.93
C ILE A 190 -9.06 8.42 -11.79
N SER A 191 -8.93 8.12 -13.09
CA SER A 191 -10.06 7.85 -13.98
C SER A 191 -10.88 6.65 -13.52
N VAL A 192 -10.21 5.56 -13.10
CA VAL A 192 -10.85 4.36 -12.55
C VAL A 192 -11.56 4.65 -11.24
N LEU A 193 -10.96 5.44 -10.34
CA LEU A 193 -11.59 5.86 -9.08
C LEU A 193 -12.85 6.70 -9.33
N LYS A 194 -12.79 7.66 -10.27
CA LYS A 194 -13.96 8.46 -10.70
C LYS A 194 -15.07 7.57 -11.26
N LYS A 195 -14.72 6.57 -12.07
CA LYS A 195 -15.67 5.60 -12.61
C LYS A 195 -16.31 4.74 -11.51
N LYS A 196 -15.53 4.29 -10.53
CA LYS A 196 -16.01 3.54 -9.35
C LYS A 196 -16.95 4.37 -8.48
N HIS A 197 -16.69 5.67 -8.36
CA HIS A 197 -17.58 6.61 -7.68
C HIS A 197 -18.90 6.78 -8.44
N ALA A 198 -18.81 6.99 -9.76
CA ALA A 198 -19.99 7.17 -10.61
C ALA A 198 -20.93 5.95 -10.64
N SER A 199 -20.44 4.75 -10.33
CA SER A 199 -21.28 3.54 -10.18
C SER A 199 -21.98 3.43 -8.82
N ASN A 200 -21.78 4.38 -7.90
CA ASN A 200 -22.38 4.40 -6.56
C ASN A 200 -22.24 3.06 -5.81
N SER A 201 -21.04 2.48 -5.89
CA SER A 201 -20.75 1.11 -5.42
C SER A 201 -19.80 1.10 -4.22
N TYR A 202 -19.79 2.16 -3.42
CA TYR A 202 -19.18 2.22 -2.10
C TYR A 202 -19.68 3.47 -1.37
N LYS A 203 -19.61 3.44 -0.04
CA LYS A 203 -19.94 4.57 0.83
C LYS A 203 -18.75 5.52 0.93
N LYS A 204 -17.60 4.99 1.40
CA LYS A 204 -16.32 5.68 1.54
C LYS A 204 -15.16 4.75 1.18
N MET A 205 -14.07 5.32 0.66
CA MET A 205 -12.86 4.59 0.29
C MET A 205 -11.63 5.24 0.92
N VAL A 206 -10.73 4.41 1.46
CA VAL A 206 -9.43 4.82 1.99
C VAL A 206 -8.32 4.21 1.14
N ILE A 207 -7.33 5.00 0.77
CA ILE A 207 -6.18 4.56 -0.04
C ILE A 207 -4.87 4.88 0.69
N TYR A 208 -4.09 3.86 1.03
CA TYR A 208 -2.74 4.00 1.57
C TYR A 208 -1.73 3.65 0.47
N LEU A 209 -0.74 4.52 0.28
CA LEU A 209 0.18 4.42 -0.85
C LEU A 209 1.65 4.55 -0.39
N GLU A 210 2.33 3.41 -0.32
CA GLU A 210 3.77 3.30 -0.16
C GLU A 210 4.45 3.29 -1.53
N ALA A 211 5.06 4.43 -1.90
CA ALA A 211 5.92 4.55 -3.06
C ALA A 211 6.73 5.85 -3.03
N CYS A 212 7.82 5.88 -3.81
CA CYS A 212 8.56 7.11 -4.11
C CYS A 212 7.68 8.12 -4.84
N GLU A 213 7.80 9.40 -4.48
CA GLU A 213 7.03 10.51 -5.03
C GLU A 213 5.50 10.24 -5.04
N SER A 214 5.00 9.45 -4.09
CA SER A 214 3.61 8.94 -4.06
C SER A 214 2.56 10.04 -4.03
N GLY A 215 2.87 11.23 -3.48
CA GLY A 215 2.00 12.40 -3.56
C GLY A 215 1.62 12.81 -4.99
N SER A 216 2.50 12.58 -5.96
CA SER A 216 2.29 12.94 -7.38
C SER A 216 1.20 12.12 -8.07
N ILE A 217 0.74 11.02 -7.45
CA ILE A 217 -0.37 10.21 -7.96
C ILE A 217 -1.72 10.90 -7.74
N PHE A 218 -1.84 11.73 -6.70
CA PHE A 218 -3.10 12.38 -6.33
C PHE A 218 -3.08 13.89 -6.52
N GLU A 219 -1.92 14.52 -6.36
CA GLU A 219 -1.76 15.97 -6.42
C GLU A 219 -2.24 16.56 -7.76
N GLY A 220 -3.21 17.47 -7.69
CA GLY A 220 -3.84 18.08 -8.87
C GLY A 220 -4.78 17.17 -9.67
N LEU A 221 -5.02 15.93 -9.22
CA LEU A 221 -5.84 14.95 -9.95
C LEU A 221 -7.03 14.41 -9.16
N LEU A 222 -6.84 14.07 -7.88
CA LEU A 222 -7.88 13.46 -7.04
C LEU A 222 -8.89 14.53 -6.58
N PRO A 223 -10.18 14.42 -6.95
CA PRO A 223 -11.22 15.34 -6.46
C PRO A 223 -11.53 15.13 -4.98
N GLU A 224 -12.06 16.17 -4.33
CA GLU A 224 -12.45 16.14 -2.91
C GLU A 224 -13.92 15.70 -2.70
N ASP A 225 -14.70 15.53 -3.77
CA ASP A 225 -16.16 15.29 -3.73
C ASP A 225 -16.56 13.87 -4.15
N ILE A 226 -15.61 12.93 -4.15
CA ILE A 226 -15.84 11.54 -4.57
C ILE A 226 -15.78 10.52 -3.43
N SER A 227 -15.88 10.91 -2.15
CA SER A 227 -15.88 9.95 -1.03
C SER A 227 -14.59 9.11 -0.89
N ILE A 228 -13.44 9.66 -1.30
CA ILE A 228 -12.13 9.02 -1.18
C ILE A 228 -11.21 9.85 -0.30
N TYR A 229 -10.52 9.20 0.63
CA TYR A 229 -9.42 9.76 1.41
C TYR A 229 -8.15 8.96 1.15
N ALA A 230 -7.08 9.64 0.76
CA ALA A 230 -5.80 9.01 0.47
C ALA A 230 -4.70 9.53 1.39
N THR A 231 -3.78 8.64 1.79
CA THR A 231 -2.50 9.03 2.40
C THR A 231 -1.34 8.42 1.64
N THR A 232 -0.23 9.14 1.60
CA THR A 232 0.95 8.74 0.84
C THR A 232 2.18 8.72 1.73
N ALA A 233 3.09 7.78 1.50
CA ALA A 233 4.36 7.68 2.23
C ALA A 233 5.24 8.91 2.05
N SER A 234 5.09 9.61 0.93
CA SER A 234 5.90 10.77 0.59
C SER A 234 5.09 11.84 -0.16
N ASN A 235 5.60 13.07 -0.19
CA ASN A 235 5.09 14.12 -1.07
C ASN A 235 5.43 13.82 -2.54
N ALA A 236 5.04 14.72 -3.45
CA ALA A 236 5.24 14.51 -4.89
C ALA A 236 6.70 14.63 -5.36
N VAL A 237 7.66 15.01 -4.51
CA VAL A 237 9.04 15.34 -4.91
C VAL A 237 10.11 14.54 -4.19
N GLU A 238 9.75 13.83 -3.13
CA GLU A 238 10.68 13.05 -2.31
C GLU A 238 10.41 11.55 -2.43
N SER A 239 11.44 10.76 -2.11
CA SER A 239 11.36 9.32 -2.06
C SER A 239 10.64 8.84 -0.79
N SER A 240 10.15 7.60 -0.82
CA SER A 240 9.87 6.85 0.40
C SER A 240 11.08 5.98 0.79
N TRP A 241 10.95 5.23 1.88
CA TRP A 241 12.09 4.62 2.57
C TRP A 241 11.80 3.19 3.00
N GLY A 242 12.71 2.27 2.69
CA GLY A 242 12.74 0.91 3.25
C GLY A 242 13.29 0.92 4.68
N THR A 243 12.82 0.02 5.52
CA THR A 243 13.33 -0.17 6.88
C THR A 243 13.60 -1.65 7.17
N TYR A 244 14.14 -1.95 8.35
CA TYR A 244 14.58 -3.30 8.70
C TYR A 244 15.56 -3.87 7.66
N CYS A 245 16.54 -3.05 7.28
CA CYS A 245 17.54 -3.37 6.27
C CYS A 245 18.84 -3.91 6.89
N PRO A 246 19.60 -4.77 6.18
CA PRO A 246 20.90 -5.24 6.65
C PRO A 246 21.85 -4.08 6.92
N GLY A 247 22.48 -4.07 8.09
CA GLY A 247 23.40 -3.01 8.50
C GLY A 247 22.74 -1.81 9.19
N GLU A 248 21.40 -1.76 9.22
CA GLU A 248 20.61 -0.74 9.91
C GLU A 248 20.14 -1.19 11.29
N SER A 249 19.56 -0.27 12.08
CA SER A 249 18.98 -0.59 13.39
C SER A 249 17.47 -0.26 13.43
N PRO A 250 16.60 -1.22 13.78
CA PRO A 250 16.91 -2.63 14.00
C PRO A 250 17.18 -3.37 12.68
N SER A 251 18.18 -4.25 12.69
CA SER A 251 18.57 -5.07 11.53
C SER A 251 17.65 -6.29 11.42
N PRO A 252 17.41 -6.82 10.20
CA PRO A 252 16.81 -8.13 10.04
C PRO A 252 17.72 -9.24 10.60
N PRO A 253 17.20 -10.47 10.79
CA PRO A 253 18.03 -11.64 11.06
C PRO A 253 19.14 -11.77 10.01
N SER A 254 20.35 -12.16 10.42
CA SER A 254 21.55 -12.07 9.59
C SER A 254 21.53 -12.96 8.33
N GLU A 255 20.63 -13.94 8.29
CA GLU A 255 20.34 -14.75 7.11
C GLU A 255 19.60 -14.00 5.99
N TYR A 256 18.97 -12.85 6.28
CA TYR A 256 18.34 -12.01 5.27
C TYR A 256 19.29 -10.92 4.77
N TRP A 257 19.43 -10.84 3.45
CA TRP A 257 20.28 -9.84 2.77
C TRP A 257 19.49 -8.72 2.12
N THR A 258 18.22 -8.55 2.51
CA THR A 258 17.29 -7.57 1.97
C THR A 258 16.50 -6.91 3.09
N CYS A 259 15.87 -5.77 2.83
CA CYS A 259 14.98 -5.09 3.77
C CYS A 259 13.68 -5.89 3.97
N LEU A 260 13.11 -5.88 5.19
CA LEU A 260 11.90 -6.66 5.51
C LEU A 260 10.58 -5.90 5.32
N GLY A 261 10.61 -4.57 5.29
CA GLY A 261 9.42 -3.75 5.14
C GLY A 261 9.75 -2.31 4.80
N ASP A 262 8.73 -1.49 4.62
CA ASP A 262 8.87 -0.07 4.25
C ASP A 262 8.38 0.85 5.36
N LEU A 263 9.06 1.98 5.59
CA LEU A 263 8.92 2.78 6.80
C LEU A 263 7.48 3.27 7.00
N TYR A 264 6.82 3.80 5.98
CA TYR A 264 5.42 4.23 6.11
C TYR A 264 4.50 3.03 6.30
N SER A 265 4.71 1.94 5.55
CA SER A 265 3.94 0.70 5.69
C SER A 265 4.01 0.14 7.11
N ILE A 266 5.22 -0.10 7.60
CA ILE A 266 5.48 -0.57 8.97
C ILE A 266 4.89 0.37 9.99
N SER A 267 4.95 1.69 9.75
CA SER A 267 4.41 2.69 10.67
C SER A 267 2.92 2.49 10.93
N TRP A 268 2.09 2.34 9.88
CA TRP A 268 0.65 2.19 10.06
C TRP A 268 0.25 0.76 10.47
N MET A 269 1.00 -0.24 10.00
CA MET A 269 0.71 -1.65 10.30
C MET A 269 1.02 -1.99 11.76
N GLU A 270 2.19 -1.61 12.28
CA GLU A 270 2.55 -1.88 13.68
C GLU A 270 1.69 -1.10 14.67
N ASP A 271 1.26 0.11 14.29
CA ASP A 271 0.25 0.88 15.02
C ASP A 271 -1.09 0.12 15.07
N SER A 272 -1.55 -0.37 13.92
CA SER A 272 -2.80 -1.13 13.81
C SER A 272 -2.77 -2.49 14.53
N ASP A 273 -1.59 -3.08 14.65
CA ASP A 273 -1.34 -4.37 15.33
C ASP A 273 -1.60 -4.31 16.84
N ILE A 274 -1.41 -3.14 17.47
CA ILE A 274 -1.41 -3.00 18.93
C ILE A 274 -2.62 -2.25 19.47
N HIS A 275 -3.28 -1.42 18.67
CA HIS A 275 -4.38 -0.57 19.12
C HIS A 275 -5.76 -1.19 18.87
N ASN A 276 -6.73 -0.75 19.69
CA ASN A 276 -8.15 -0.94 19.43
C ASN A 276 -8.60 0.07 18.36
N LEU A 277 -8.75 -0.41 17.13
CA LEU A 277 -9.08 0.41 15.96
C LEU A 277 -10.49 0.99 15.97
N ARG A 278 -11.34 0.60 16.94
CA ARG A 278 -12.63 1.27 17.22
C ARG A 278 -12.48 2.57 17.99
N THR A 279 -11.31 2.79 18.60
CA THR A 279 -11.00 4.00 19.39
C THR A 279 -10.06 4.96 18.67
N GLU A 280 -9.33 4.45 17.69
CA GLU A 280 -8.44 5.23 16.84
C GLU A 280 -9.14 5.71 15.57
N THR A 281 -8.93 6.98 15.23
CA THR A 281 -9.38 7.60 13.97
C THR A 281 -8.28 7.58 12.92
N LEU A 282 -8.67 7.63 11.65
CA LEU A 282 -7.72 7.76 10.53
C LEU A 282 -6.82 9.00 10.67
N ARG A 283 -7.32 10.09 11.27
CA ARG A 283 -6.53 11.29 11.57
C ARG A 283 -5.47 11.04 12.64
N GLN A 284 -5.80 10.28 13.69
CA GLN A 284 -4.84 9.92 14.73
C GLN A 284 -3.73 9.03 14.17
N GLN A 285 -4.11 7.97 13.45
CA GLN A 285 -3.16 7.11 12.78
C GLN A 285 -2.27 7.90 11.81
N TYR A 286 -2.86 8.79 10.98
CA TYR A 286 -2.09 9.66 10.08
C TYR A 286 -1.02 10.46 10.83
N LYS A 287 -1.35 11.04 12.00
CA LYS A 287 -0.37 11.80 12.78
C LYS A 287 0.77 10.93 13.29
N ILE A 288 0.47 9.75 13.83
CA ILE A 288 1.51 8.81 14.30
C ILE A 288 2.41 8.39 13.15
N VAL A 289 1.80 7.98 12.05
CA VAL A 289 2.51 7.53 10.85
C VAL A 289 3.37 8.67 10.29
N LYS A 290 2.85 9.90 10.27
CA LYS A 290 3.61 11.09 9.88
C LYS A 290 4.81 11.32 10.79
N THR A 291 4.63 11.33 12.10
CA THR A 291 5.72 11.54 13.06
C THR A 291 6.82 10.49 12.88
N ARG A 292 6.45 9.20 12.83
CA ARG A 292 7.38 8.10 12.65
C ARG A 292 8.11 8.16 11.29
N THR A 293 7.36 8.38 10.21
CA THR A 293 7.92 8.44 8.84
C THR A 293 8.81 9.67 8.63
N SER A 294 8.53 10.77 9.34
CA SER A 294 9.38 11.97 9.32
C SER A 294 10.67 11.83 10.15
N VAL A 295 10.82 10.73 10.90
CA VAL A 295 11.88 10.53 11.90
C VAL A 295 11.88 11.71 12.88
N ASP A 296 10.73 11.90 13.56
CA ASP A 296 10.48 12.99 14.51
C ASP A 296 10.80 14.39 13.96
N ASP A 297 10.23 14.70 12.78
CA ASP A 297 10.39 15.95 12.04
C ASP A 297 11.84 16.28 11.61
N THR A 298 12.76 15.32 11.66
CA THR A 298 14.15 15.55 11.19
C THR A 298 14.31 15.38 9.69
N TYR A 299 13.50 14.52 9.07
CA TYR A 299 13.52 14.19 7.64
C TYR A 299 14.88 13.71 7.09
N ASN A 300 15.82 13.31 7.97
CA ASN A 300 17.16 12.90 7.56
C ASN A 300 17.17 11.56 6.79
N GLN A 301 16.24 10.66 7.14
CA GLN A 301 15.99 9.35 6.53
C GLN A 301 14.49 9.06 6.57
N GLY A 302 13.71 10.05 6.13
CA GLY A 302 12.26 10.07 6.27
C GLY A 302 11.59 10.94 5.23
N SER A 303 10.26 10.98 5.28
CA SER A 303 9.44 11.68 4.28
C SER A 303 8.19 12.30 4.90
N HIS A 304 7.60 13.25 4.18
CA HIS A 304 6.35 13.89 4.52
C HIS A 304 5.19 13.01 4.11
N VAL A 305 4.50 12.44 5.10
CA VAL A 305 3.24 11.75 4.86
C VAL A 305 2.17 12.78 4.51
N MET A 306 1.53 12.62 3.35
CA MET A 306 0.55 13.57 2.83
C MET A 306 -0.87 13.00 2.90
N GLN A 307 -1.87 13.88 2.76
CA GLN A 307 -3.29 13.53 2.69
C GLN A 307 -3.93 14.18 1.47
N TYR A 308 -4.84 13.49 0.79
CA TYR A 308 -5.57 13.98 -0.39
C TYR A 308 -7.03 13.52 -0.37
N GLY A 309 -7.87 14.17 -1.18
CA GLY A 309 -9.29 13.85 -1.32
C GLY A 309 -10.14 14.46 -0.21
N GLU A 310 -11.21 13.77 0.19
CA GLU A 310 -12.17 14.26 1.18
C GLU A 310 -11.63 14.10 2.61
N LEU A 311 -10.94 15.12 3.11
CA LEU A 311 -10.29 15.08 4.43
C LEU A 311 -11.26 14.82 5.60
N GLY A 312 -12.55 15.13 5.45
CA GLY A 312 -13.57 14.86 6.48
C GLY A 312 -13.72 13.37 6.82
N ILE A 313 -13.33 12.46 5.90
CA ILE A 313 -13.32 11.02 6.16
C ILE A 313 -12.33 10.66 7.28
N ASN A 314 -11.28 11.47 7.49
CA ASN A 314 -10.26 11.14 8.48
C ASN A 314 -10.73 11.24 9.95
N ASP A 315 -11.94 11.77 10.19
CA ASP A 315 -12.60 11.72 11.50
C ASP A 315 -13.19 10.33 11.82
N GLU A 316 -13.32 9.45 10.83
CA GLU A 316 -13.85 8.09 11.03
C GLU A 316 -12.82 7.17 11.69
N ASN A 317 -13.32 6.17 12.40
CA ASN A 317 -12.48 5.15 13.02
C ASN A 317 -11.86 4.22 11.99
N VAL A 318 -10.61 3.83 12.23
CA VAL A 318 -9.85 2.89 11.37
C VAL A 318 -10.61 1.55 11.22
N PHE A 319 -11.34 1.13 12.26
CA PHE A 319 -12.22 -0.03 12.27
C PHE A 319 -13.20 -0.10 11.09
N MET A 320 -13.65 1.04 10.57
CA MET A 320 -14.60 1.10 9.45
C MET A 320 -14.03 0.51 8.17
N TYR A 321 -12.70 0.41 8.05
CA TYR A 321 -12.01 -0.01 6.84
C TYR A 321 -11.31 -1.35 7.01
N ILE A 322 -10.52 -1.52 8.08
CA ILE A 322 -9.64 -2.69 8.26
C ILE A 322 -10.04 -3.59 9.45
N GLY A 323 -11.15 -3.29 10.12
CA GLY A 323 -11.62 -4.06 11.28
C GLY A 323 -10.82 -3.76 12.55
N SER A 324 -10.94 -4.59 13.57
CA SER A 324 -10.19 -4.45 14.82
C SER A 324 -9.98 -5.82 15.45
N ASN A 325 -8.75 -6.15 15.80
CA ASN A 325 -8.42 -7.42 16.42
C ASN A 325 -9.08 -7.52 17.82
N PRO A 326 -9.91 -8.55 18.09
CA PRO A 326 -10.54 -8.72 19.41
C PRO A 326 -9.54 -8.87 20.56
N THR A 327 -8.30 -9.30 20.31
CA THR A 327 -7.27 -9.38 21.35
C THR A 327 -6.86 -8.00 21.88
N ASN A 328 -7.11 -6.94 21.11
CA ASN A 328 -6.72 -5.57 21.42
C ASN A 328 -7.86 -4.76 22.03
N GLU A 329 -8.99 -5.37 22.44
CA GLU A 329 -10.16 -4.64 22.97
C GLU A 329 -9.80 -3.69 24.12
N ASN A 330 -8.84 -4.08 24.97
CA ASN A 330 -8.37 -3.29 26.11
C ASN A 330 -7.25 -2.30 25.78
N SER A 331 -6.71 -2.33 24.56
CA SER A 331 -5.61 -1.45 24.10
C SER A 331 -6.17 -0.18 23.50
N THR A 332 -6.89 0.62 24.29
CA THR A 332 -7.44 1.90 23.83
C THR A 332 -6.32 2.81 23.34
N PHE A 333 -6.55 3.49 22.22
CA PHE A 333 -5.62 4.47 21.69
C PHE A 333 -5.33 5.58 22.72
N ILE A 334 -4.05 5.82 23.00
CA ILE A 334 -3.58 6.94 23.84
C ILE A 334 -2.37 7.54 23.13
N GLU A 335 -2.38 8.86 22.91
CA GLU A 335 -1.34 9.57 22.14
C GLU A 335 0.08 9.40 22.74
N ASP A 336 0.20 9.27 24.08
CA ASP A 336 1.46 9.02 24.80
C ASP A 336 1.98 7.57 24.70
N ASN A 337 1.19 6.61 24.21
CA ASN A 337 1.65 5.23 23.97
C ASN A 337 2.33 5.09 22.60
N SER A 338 2.63 6.20 21.91
CA SER A 338 3.41 6.16 20.67
C SER A 338 4.74 5.46 20.94
N LEU A 339 4.92 4.31 20.31
CA LEU A 339 6.15 3.54 20.33
C LEU A 339 7.34 4.48 20.00
N SER A 340 8.41 4.40 20.79
CA SER A 340 9.64 5.18 20.53
C SER A 340 10.40 4.48 19.39
N PHE A 341 10.52 5.17 18.26
CA PHE A 341 11.11 4.58 17.05
C PHE A 341 12.38 5.32 16.66
N THR A 342 13.53 4.80 17.10
CA THR A 342 14.80 5.10 16.43
C THR A 342 15.03 4.01 15.39
N GLN A 343 14.49 4.20 14.19
CA GLN A 343 14.71 3.31 13.07
C GLN A 343 15.53 4.03 12.02
N SER A 344 16.65 3.44 11.64
CA SER A 344 17.31 3.86 10.40
C SER A 344 16.49 3.39 9.21
N ALA A 345 16.55 4.15 8.12
CA ALA A 345 15.83 3.83 6.90
C ALA A 345 16.72 4.06 5.68
N VAL A 346 16.47 3.28 4.62
CA VAL A 346 17.23 3.30 3.38
C VAL A 346 16.32 3.83 2.29
N ASN A 347 16.83 4.72 1.45
CA ASN A 347 16.07 5.20 0.31
C ASN A 347 15.59 4.01 -0.55
N GLN A 348 14.32 3.97 -0.93
CA GLN A 348 13.72 2.88 -1.72
C GLN A 348 14.58 2.49 -2.94
N ARG A 349 15.15 3.46 -3.64
CA ARG A 349 15.97 3.20 -4.83
C ARG A 349 17.30 2.54 -4.47
N ASP A 350 17.82 2.75 -3.27
CA ASP A 350 19.08 2.16 -2.82
C ASP A 350 18.87 0.84 -2.07
N ALA A 351 17.66 0.54 -1.60
CA ALA A 351 17.31 -0.73 -0.97
C ALA A 351 17.64 -1.94 -1.89
N ASP A 352 17.34 -1.81 -3.19
CA ASP A 352 17.70 -2.84 -4.18
C ASP A 352 19.22 -3.04 -4.27
N LEU A 353 20.00 -1.94 -4.22
CA LEU A 353 21.46 -2.01 -4.26
C LEU A 353 22.04 -2.62 -2.98
N ILE A 354 21.41 -2.39 -1.82
CA ILE A 354 21.80 -3.07 -0.58
C ILE A 354 21.69 -4.58 -0.75
N TYR A 355 20.62 -5.07 -1.37
CA TYR A 355 20.48 -6.50 -1.64
C TYR A 355 21.64 -7.05 -2.48
N TYR A 356 21.91 -6.46 -3.64
CA TYR A 356 22.99 -6.93 -4.51
C TYR A 356 24.39 -6.78 -3.85
N TRP A 357 24.60 -5.71 -3.08
CA TRP A 357 25.83 -5.50 -2.33
C TRP A 357 26.05 -6.58 -1.26
N HIS A 358 25.02 -6.89 -0.46
CA HIS A 358 25.11 -7.93 0.56
C HIS A 358 25.22 -9.32 -0.06
N LYS A 359 24.50 -9.61 -1.15
CA LYS A 359 24.63 -10.84 -1.93
C LYS A 359 26.07 -11.05 -2.41
N PHE A 360 26.71 -10.03 -2.96
CA PHE A 360 28.11 -10.09 -3.37
C PHE A 360 29.06 -10.26 -2.18
N ARG A 361 28.91 -9.42 -1.15
CA ARG A 361 29.81 -9.37 0.01
C ARG A 361 29.79 -10.67 0.82
N ASN A 362 28.61 -11.23 1.03
CA ASN A 362 28.39 -12.41 1.87
C ASN A 362 28.55 -13.74 1.10
N SER A 363 28.60 -13.70 -0.24
CA SER A 363 28.91 -14.89 -1.04
C SER A 363 30.35 -15.38 -0.78
N PRO A 364 30.59 -16.71 -0.70
CA PRO A 364 31.91 -17.27 -0.43
C PRO A 364 32.95 -16.87 -1.48
N GLU A 365 34.16 -16.53 -1.02
CA GLU A 365 35.27 -16.14 -1.91
C GLU A 365 35.64 -17.26 -2.89
N GLY A 366 35.85 -16.91 -4.16
CA GLY A 366 36.13 -17.87 -5.23
C GLY A 366 34.95 -18.74 -5.70
N SER A 367 33.75 -18.56 -5.13
CA SER A 367 32.56 -19.31 -5.58
C SER A 367 31.94 -18.75 -6.86
N SER A 368 31.26 -19.61 -7.62
CA SER A 368 30.44 -19.18 -8.76
C SER A 368 29.34 -18.20 -8.35
N LYS A 369 28.74 -18.40 -7.15
CA LYS A 369 27.73 -17.49 -6.58
C LYS A 369 28.25 -16.06 -6.44
N LYS A 370 29.48 -15.89 -5.93
CA LYS A 370 30.08 -14.56 -5.79
C LYS A 370 30.33 -13.88 -7.13
N LEU A 371 30.77 -14.64 -8.15
CA LEU A 371 30.94 -14.12 -9.51
C LEU A 371 29.62 -13.69 -10.14
N VAL A 372 28.55 -14.47 -9.95
CA VAL A 372 27.20 -14.11 -10.40
C VAL A 372 26.71 -12.85 -9.70
N ALA A 373 26.81 -12.78 -8.37
CA ALA A 373 26.40 -11.61 -7.59
C ALA A 373 27.21 -10.34 -7.96
N GLN A 374 28.51 -10.49 -8.21
CA GLN A 374 29.35 -9.39 -8.70
C GLN A 374 28.87 -8.88 -10.06
N LYS A 375 28.53 -9.79 -10.97
CA LYS A 375 27.99 -9.43 -12.28
C LYS A 375 26.64 -8.73 -12.16
N GLU A 376 25.71 -9.27 -11.37
CA GLU A 376 24.40 -8.64 -11.14
C GLU A 376 24.54 -7.23 -10.59
N LEU A 377 25.42 -7.02 -9.60
CA LEU A 377 25.70 -5.70 -9.04
C LEU A 377 26.28 -4.73 -10.09
N LEU A 378 27.20 -5.19 -10.94
CA LEU A 378 27.76 -4.36 -12.01
C LEU A 378 26.71 -4.03 -13.09
N ASP A 379 25.89 -5.00 -13.47
CA ASP A 379 24.87 -4.84 -14.50
C ASP A 379 23.79 -3.84 -14.05
N ILE A 380 23.31 -3.91 -12.79
CA ILE A 380 22.35 -2.93 -12.26
C ILE A 380 22.97 -1.53 -12.17
N MET A 381 24.22 -1.39 -11.71
CA MET A 381 24.89 -0.09 -11.66
C MET A 381 25.11 0.49 -13.06
N THR A 382 25.49 -0.34 -14.04
CA THR A 382 25.68 0.06 -15.44
C THR A 382 24.38 0.56 -16.05
N HIS A 383 23.28 -0.16 -15.81
CA HIS A 383 21.95 0.25 -16.25
C HIS A 383 21.54 1.61 -15.65
N ARG A 384 21.68 1.78 -14.32
CA ARG A 384 21.34 3.05 -13.65
C ARG A 384 22.12 4.23 -14.22
N MET A 385 23.43 4.05 -14.38
CA MET A 385 24.32 5.07 -14.97
C MET A 385 23.91 5.42 -16.40
N HIS A 386 23.57 4.42 -17.22
CA HIS A 386 23.09 4.61 -18.58
C HIS A 386 21.81 5.45 -18.64
N ILE A 387 20.79 5.11 -17.83
CA ILE A 387 19.52 5.83 -17.79
C ILE A 387 19.73 7.29 -17.33
N ASP A 388 20.46 7.50 -16.24
CA ASP A 388 20.73 8.86 -15.74
C ASP A 388 21.50 9.72 -16.76
N THR A 389 22.51 9.13 -17.40
CA THR A 389 23.32 9.83 -18.40
C THR A 389 22.50 10.15 -19.65
N SER A 390 21.69 9.19 -20.12
CA SER A 390 20.87 9.33 -21.31
C SER A 390 19.84 10.45 -21.16
N ILE A 391 19.07 10.47 -20.06
CA ILE A 391 18.09 11.53 -19.80
C ILE A 391 18.77 12.91 -19.70
N ASN A 392 19.91 12.99 -19.01
CA ASN A 392 20.65 14.24 -18.87
C ASN A 392 21.13 14.77 -20.24
N LEU A 393 21.70 13.89 -21.08
CA LEU A 393 22.17 14.25 -22.42
C LEU A 393 21.01 14.67 -23.34
N ILE A 394 19.88 13.95 -23.29
CA ILE A 394 18.66 14.33 -24.03
C ILE A 394 18.23 15.75 -23.64
N GLY A 395 18.13 16.06 -22.34
CA GLY A 395 17.78 17.41 -21.89
C GLY A 395 18.74 18.49 -22.38
N LYS A 396 20.05 18.20 -22.37
CA LYS A 396 21.07 19.13 -22.87
C LYS A 396 20.96 19.38 -24.37
N LEU A 397 20.65 18.35 -25.16
CA LEU A 397 20.48 18.48 -26.61
C LEU A 397 19.16 19.18 -26.97
N LEU A 398 18.10 18.96 -26.21
CA LEU A 398 16.80 19.61 -26.43
C LEU A 398 16.81 21.10 -26.08
N PHE A 399 17.45 21.47 -24.96
CA PHE A 399 17.28 22.81 -24.38
C PHE A 399 18.59 23.59 -24.18
N GLY A 400 19.75 22.97 -24.44
CA GLY A 400 21.08 23.51 -24.13
C GLY A 400 21.60 23.07 -22.76
N SER A 401 22.91 23.23 -22.51
CA SER A 401 23.59 22.62 -21.35
C SER A 401 23.04 23.04 -19.98
N GLU A 402 22.83 24.34 -19.75
CA GLU A 402 22.34 24.85 -18.46
C GLU A 402 20.82 24.69 -18.36
N LYS A 403 20.10 25.17 -19.37
CA LYS A 403 18.64 25.16 -19.41
C LYS A 403 18.04 23.74 -19.46
N GLY A 404 18.76 22.77 -20.02
CA GLY A 404 18.36 21.37 -20.00
C GLY A 404 18.22 20.84 -18.58
N ILE A 405 19.19 21.11 -17.71
CA ILE A 405 19.11 20.67 -16.30
C ILE A 405 17.97 21.39 -15.58
N GLU A 406 17.82 22.70 -15.80
CA GLU A 406 16.73 23.50 -15.22
C GLU A 406 15.35 22.96 -15.62
N VAL A 407 15.11 22.72 -16.91
CA VAL A 407 13.83 22.22 -17.43
C VAL A 407 13.56 20.80 -16.92
N LEU A 408 14.53 19.87 -17.00
CA LEU A 408 14.29 18.49 -16.58
C LEU A 408 14.01 18.36 -15.08
N SER A 409 14.68 19.17 -14.25
CA SER A 409 14.52 19.13 -12.79
C SER A 409 13.38 20.01 -12.26
N ALA A 410 12.76 20.83 -13.11
CA ALA A 410 11.70 21.76 -12.71
C ALA A 410 10.55 21.04 -11.99
N VAL A 411 10.15 21.59 -10.85
CA VAL A 411 9.04 21.09 -10.03
C VAL A 411 7.88 22.06 -10.16
N ARG A 412 6.70 21.55 -10.51
CA ARG A 412 5.48 22.36 -10.55
C ARG A 412 5.06 22.78 -9.13
N PRO A 413 4.36 23.92 -8.98
CA PRO A 413 3.78 24.31 -7.69
C PRO A 413 2.86 23.25 -7.11
N THR A 414 2.80 23.19 -5.77
CA THR A 414 1.89 22.31 -5.01
C THR A 414 0.44 22.46 -5.50
N GLY A 415 -0.25 21.33 -5.62
CA GLY A 415 -1.63 21.23 -6.11
C GLY A 415 -1.78 21.19 -7.63
N GLN A 416 -0.70 21.28 -8.41
CA GLN A 416 -0.75 21.09 -9.86
C GLN A 416 -0.46 19.64 -10.27
N PRO A 417 -1.10 19.13 -11.33
CA PRO A 417 -0.75 17.83 -11.89
C PRO A 417 0.67 17.88 -12.46
N LEU A 418 1.38 16.74 -12.42
CA LEU A 418 2.74 16.60 -12.93
C LEU A 418 2.89 17.04 -14.40
N VAL A 419 1.93 16.63 -15.23
CA VAL A 419 1.91 16.86 -16.68
C VAL A 419 0.50 17.26 -17.10
N ASP A 420 0.40 18.14 -18.10
CA ASP A 420 -0.90 18.52 -18.65
C ASP A 420 -1.43 17.47 -19.64
N ASP A 421 -0.53 16.86 -20.41
CA ASP A 421 -0.84 15.83 -21.39
C ASP A 421 -0.20 14.47 -21.00
N TRP A 422 -1.01 13.61 -20.38
CA TRP A 422 -0.60 12.27 -19.98
C TRP A 422 -0.37 11.32 -21.16
N ALA A 423 -1.03 11.56 -22.30
CA ALA A 423 -0.78 10.79 -23.52
C ALA A 423 0.60 11.14 -24.09
N CYS A 424 0.99 12.42 -24.07
CA CYS A 424 2.35 12.84 -24.38
C CYS A 424 3.35 12.13 -23.46
N LEU A 425 3.14 12.14 -22.13
CA LEU A 425 4.05 11.50 -21.19
C LEU A 425 4.28 10.02 -21.53
N LYS A 426 3.21 9.25 -21.69
CA LYS A 426 3.28 7.82 -22.06
C LYS A 426 3.98 7.61 -23.39
N SER A 427 3.73 8.48 -24.38
CA SER A 427 4.38 8.42 -25.69
C SER A 427 5.88 8.72 -25.61
N MET A 428 6.28 9.77 -24.89
CA MET A 428 7.68 10.14 -24.70
C MET A 428 8.47 9.08 -23.93
N VAL A 429 7.84 8.39 -22.97
CA VAL A 429 8.43 7.21 -22.31
C VAL A 429 8.70 6.09 -23.31
N ARG A 430 7.71 5.71 -24.14
CA ARG A 430 7.89 4.68 -25.17
C ARG A 430 8.98 5.05 -26.17
N ILE A 431 9.04 6.32 -26.59
CA ILE A 431 10.06 6.82 -27.52
C ILE A 431 11.45 6.75 -26.89
N PHE A 432 11.60 7.18 -25.64
CA PHE A 432 12.85 7.02 -24.91
C PHE A 432 13.25 5.55 -24.86
N GLU A 433 12.36 4.67 -24.42
CA GLU A 433 12.67 3.26 -24.25
C GLU A 433 13.01 2.55 -25.56
N MET A 434 12.36 2.93 -26.66
CA MET A 434 12.64 2.40 -28.01
C MET A 434 14.10 2.64 -28.44
N HIS A 435 14.69 3.76 -28.03
CA HIS A 435 16.05 4.15 -28.41
C HIS A 435 17.09 3.87 -27.33
N CYS A 436 16.70 3.93 -26.05
CA CYS A 436 17.61 3.88 -24.91
C CYS A 436 17.48 2.61 -24.07
N GLY A 437 16.55 1.71 -24.39
CA GLY A 437 16.24 0.53 -23.58
C GLY A 437 15.25 0.83 -22.46
N SER A 438 14.78 -0.21 -21.78
CA SER A 438 13.77 -0.08 -20.72
C SER A 438 14.23 0.88 -19.62
N LEU A 439 13.31 1.62 -19.01
CA LEU A 439 13.57 2.42 -17.82
C LEU A 439 13.79 1.54 -16.58
N SER A 440 13.18 0.35 -16.55
CA SER A 440 12.98 -0.44 -15.32
C SER A 440 12.33 0.36 -14.19
N GLN A 441 12.18 -0.24 -13.01
CA GLN A 441 11.62 0.47 -11.85
C GLN A 441 12.52 1.64 -11.41
N TYR A 442 13.84 1.54 -11.61
CA TYR A 442 14.77 2.63 -11.28
C TYR A 442 14.52 3.89 -12.12
N GLY A 443 14.33 3.72 -13.44
CA GLY A 443 14.20 4.82 -14.38
C GLY A 443 12.90 5.62 -14.23
N MET A 444 11.89 5.10 -13.52
CA MET A 444 10.67 5.84 -13.18
C MET A 444 10.96 7.17 -12.49
N LYS A 445 12.12 7.32 -11.82
CA LYS A 445 12.59 8.61 -11.26
C LYS A 445 12.64 9.75 -12.27
N HIS A 446 12.85 9.43 -13.55
CA HIS A 446 12.96 10.40 -14.63
C HIS A 446 11.62 10.78 -15.24
N MET A 447 10.51 10.27 -14.71
CA MET A 447 9.18 10.59 -15.22
C MET A 447 8.86 12.09 -15.14
N ARG A 448 9.38 12.81 -14.14
CA ARG A 448 9.33 14.29 -14.09
C ARG A 448 10.09 14.94 -15.24
N SER A 449 11.30 14.46 -15.52
CA SER A 449 12.12 14.95 -16.64
C SER A 449 11.36 14.82 -17.96
N ILE A 450 10.73 13.65 -18.18
CA ILE A 450 9.94 13.37 -19.39
C ILE A 450 8.64 14.20 -19.42
N ALA A 451 7.96 14.36 -18.28
CA ALA A 451 6.80 15.25 -18.16
C ALA A 451 7.14 16.70 -18.49
N ASN A 452 8.30 17.19 -18.04
CA ASN A 452 8.75 18.54 -18.34
C ASN A 452 9.08 18.75 -19.82
N ILE A 453 9.57 17.71 -20.51
CA ILE A 453 9.73 17.71 -21.97
C ILE A 453 8.36 17.89 -22.66
N CYS A 454 7.34 17.16 -22.20
CA CYS A 454 5.96 17.34 -22.69
C CYS A 454 5.42 18.75 -22.41
N ASN A 455 5.55 19.23 -21.18
CA ASN A 455 5.09 20.55 -20.76
C ASN A 455 5.79 21.69 -21.53
N ALA A 456 7.01 21.46 -22.01
CA ALA A 456 7.75 22.39 -22.86
C ALA A 456 7.32 22.35 -24.34
N GLY A 457 6.37 21.49 -24.72
CA GLY A 457 5.85 21.39 -26.08
C GLY A 457 6.79 20.74 -27.09
N ILE A 458 7.73 19.90 -26.62
CA ILE A 458 8.61 19.14 -27.50
C ILE A 458 7.80 18.07 -28.23
N SER A 459 8.03 17.94 -29.55
CA SER A 459 7.36 16.94 -30.38
C SER A 459 7.99 15.55 -30.22
N GLU A 460 7.17 14.52 -30.40
CA GLU A 460 7.60 13.11 -30.42
C GLU A 460 8.74 12.86 -31.41
N GLU A 461 8.67 13.46 -32.60
CA GLU A 461 9.71 13.37 -33.64
C GLU A 461 11.07 13.91 -33.13
N THR A 462 11.05 15.03 -32.42
CA THR A 462 12.26 15.63 -31.86
C THR A 462 12.83 14.75 -30.74
N MET A 463 11.97 14.24 -29.85
CA MET A 463 12.37 13.31 -28.80
C MET A 463 13.00 12.04 -29.38
N ALA A 464 12.40 11.46 -30.43
CA ALA A 464 12.92 10.27 -31.10
C ALA A 464 14.30 10.52 -31.72
N LYS A 465 14.45 11.62 -32.47
CA LYS A 465 15.73 11.99 -33.09
C LYS A 465 16.83 12.18 -32.05
N VAL A 466 16.55 12.92 -30.97
CA VAL A 466 17.55 13.18 -29.93
C VAL A 466 17.86 11.91 -29.13
N SER A 467 16.86 11.10 -28.81
CA SER A 467 17.09 9.82 -28.11
C SER A 467 17.95 8.86 -28.95
N ALA A 468 17.71 8.79 -30.27
CA ALA A 468 18.53 7.99 -31.18
C ALA A 468 19.98 8.49 -31.31
N GLU A 469 20.21 9.81 -31.19
CA GLU A 469 21.55 10.40 -31.20
C GLU A 469 22.30 10.12 -29.89
N VAL A 470 21.60 10.14 -28.76
CA VAL A 470 22.18 9.91 -27.43
C VAL A 470 22.47 8.43 -27.17
N CYS A 471 21.57 7.55 -27.59
CA CYS A 471 21.57 6.14 -27.25
C CYS A 471 21.97 5.28 -28.45
N ASP A 472 23.19 5.49 -28.96
CA ASP A 472 23.75 4.69 -30.06
C ASP A 472 24.03 3.23 -29.65
N GLN A 473 24.29 3.00 -28.35
CA GLN A 473 24.52 1.69 -27.75
C GLN A 473 23.69 1.54 -26.47
N ILE A 474 22.74 0.60 -26.49
CA ILE A 474 21.99 0.20 -25.30
C ILE A 474 22.82 -0.86 -24.56
N PRO A 475 23.08 -0.69 -23.24
CA PRO A 475 23.76 -1.70 -22.45
C PRO A 475 23.02 -3.04 -22.53
N SER A 476 23.76 -4.12 -22.81
CA SER A 476 23.21 -5.48 -22.84
C SER A 476 23.03 -6.06 -21.42
N THR A 477 22.26 -5.38 -20.59
CA THR A 477 21.91 -5.81 -19.24
C THR A 477 20.46 -6.31 -19.19
N PRO A 478 20.10 -7.20 -18.25
CA PRO A 478 18.71 -7.65 -18.08
C PRO A 478 17.71 -6.49 -17.88
N TRP A 479 18.12 -5.42 -17.18
CA TRP A 479 17.28 -4.26 -16.85
C TRP A 479 17.00 -3.35 -18.04
N SER A 480 17.87 -3.29 -19.04
CA SER A 480 17.64 -2.48 -20.25
C SER A 480 16.74 -3.18 -21.27
N SER A 481 16.33 -4.44 -21.02
CA SER A 481 15.62 -5.27 -21.98
C SER A 481 14.14 -4.91 -22.10
N LEU A 482 13.65 -4.77 -23.33
CA LEU A 482 12.23 -4.53 -23.65
C LEU A 482 11.42 -5.81 -23.90
N HIS A 483 11.99 -6.99 -23.61
CA HIS A 483 11.31 -8.27 -23.88
C HIS A 483 9.95 -8.41 -23.17
N ARG A 484 9.76 -7.73 -22.03
CA ARG A 484 8.51 -7.72 -21.26
C ARG A 484 7.53 -6.63 -21.69
N GLY A 485 7.92 -5.76 -22.63
CA GLY A 485 7.13 -4.60 -23.05
C GLY A 485 7.74 -3.27 -22.63
N PHE A 486 6.97 -2.21 -22.86
CA PHE A 486 7.30 -0.83 -22.51
C PHE A 486 6.70 -0.45 -21.16
N SER A 487 7.35 0.45 -20.44
CA SER A 487 6.89 0.99 -19.16
C SER A 487 5.59 1.78 -19.25
N ALA A 488 5.18 2.22 -20.44
CA ALA A 488 3.96 3.01 -20.69
C ALA A 488 3.06 2.39 -21.75
#